data_AF-A0A537U2S9-F1
#
_entry.id   AF-A0A537U2S9-F1
#
_cell.length_a   1.000
_cell.length_b   1.000
_cell.length_c   1.000
_cell.angle_alpha   90.00
_cell.angle_beta   90.00
_cell.angle_gamma   90.00
#
_symmetry.space_group_name_H-M   'P 1'
#
loop_
_entity.id
_entity.type
_entity.pdbx_description
1 polymer ?
#
loop_
_entity_poly.entity_id
_entity_poly.type
_entity_poly.pdbx_seq_one_letter_code
_entity_poly.pdbx_strand_id
1 'polypeptide(L)' 'EMEEWLMTEGSDGFTIQFPYVPGGLDDFVDRVVPELQRRGILRREYEGKTLRDNLELPRPKNRFF' A
#
# COMPACT_ATOMS: atom_id res chain seq x y z
N GLU A 1 -6.89 1.61 14.39
CA GLU A 1 -7.66 1.03 13.27
C GLU A 1 -6.78 0.44 12.18
N MET A 2 -6.28 1.18 11.16
CA MET A 2 -5.55 0.54 10.03
C MET A 2 -4.39 -0.38 10.47
N GLU A 3 -3.61 0.05 11.45
CA GLU A 3 -2.55 -0.76 12.06
C GLU A 3 -3.09 -2.03 12.73
N GLU A 4 -4.19 -1.93 13.47
CA GLU A 4 -4.80 -3.08 14.15
C GLU A 4 -5.29 -4.12 13.14
N TRP A 5 -5.96 -3.70 12.07
CA TRP A 5 -6.41 -4.58 10.99
C TRP A 5 -5.25 -5.31 10.30
N LEU A 6 -4.09 -4.66 10.15
CA LEU A 6 -2.88 -5.30 9.61
C LEU A 6 -2.24 -6.26 10.62
N MET A 7 -2.11 -5.84 11.89
CA MET A 7 -1.49 -6.64 12.96
C MET A 7 -2.31 -7.86 13.37
N THR A 8 -3.63 -7.81 13.17
CA THR A 8 -4.56 -8.92 13.44
C THR A 8 -4.81 -9.79 12.21
N GLU A 9 -4.07 -9.57 11.11
CA GLU A 9 -4.25 -10.28 9.84
C GLU A 9 -5.68 -10.19 9.27
N GLY A 10 -6.42 -9.14 9.62
CA GLY A 10 -7.76 -8.87 9.08
C GLY A 10 -7.73 -8.30 7.65
N SER A 11 -6.57 -7.83 7.20
CA SER A 11 -6.33 -7.30 5.86
C SER A 11 -4.83 -7.29 5.54
N ASP A 12 -4.46 -7.50 4.27
CA ASP A 12 -3.08 -7.30 3.78
C ASP A 12 -2.85 -5.86 3.26
N GLY A 13 -3.91 -5.07 3.12
CA GLY A 13 -3.85 -3.73 2.55
C GLY A 13 -5.24 -3.17 2.23
N PHE A 14 -5.30 -1.85 2.04
CA PHE A 14 -6.56 -1.14 1.91
C PHE A 14 -6.76 -0.57 0.51
N THR A 15 -7.98 -0.70 -0.01
CA THR A 15 -8.45 0.13 -1.13
C THR A 15 -9.02 1.40 -0.55
N ILE A 16 -8.43 2.55 -0.90
CA ILE A 16 -8.87 3.86 -0.40
C ILE A 16 -9.75 4.52 -1.44
N GLN A 17 -11.00 4.81 -1.06
CA GLN A 17 -11.95 5.55 -1.89
C GLN A 17 -12.29 6.88 -1.21
N PHE A 18 -11.98 7.98 -1.89
CA PHE A 18 -12.24 9.31 -1.37
C PHE A 18 -13.60 9.84 -1.83
N PRO A 19 -14.34 10.55 -0.96
CA PRO A 19 -15.62 11.18 -1.34
C PRO A 19 -15.43 12.35 -2.32
N TYR A 20 -14.26 12.99 -2.32
CA TYR A 20 -13.88 14.00 -3.30
C TYR A 20 -12.37 13.98 -3.55
N VAL A 21 -11.97 14.33 -4.78
CA VAL A 21 -10.58 14.39 -5.23
C VAL A 21 -10.32 15.71 -5.98
N PRO A 22 -9.11 16.28 -5.90
CA PRO A 22 -7.89 15.72 -5.30
C PRO A 22 -7.75 15.91 -3.78
N GLY A 23 -8.46 16.85 -3.15
CA GLY A 23 -8.11 17.26 -1.78
C GLY A 23 -8.18 16.15 -0.71
N GLY A 24 -9.11 15.19 -0.81
CA GLY A 24 -9.13 14.04 0.11
C GLY A 24 -7.93 13.11 -0.05
N LEU A 25 -7.41 12.98 -1.28
CA LEU A 25 -6.17 12.27 -1.56
C LEU A 25 -4.97 13.05 -1.01
N ASP A 26 -4.91 14.36 -1.24
CA ASP A 26 -3.81 15.20 -0.77
C ASP A 26 -3.70 15.16 0.77
N ASP A 27 -4.82 15.33 1.49
CA ASP A 27 -4.85 15.23 2.95
C ASP A 27 -4.37 13.86 3.45
N PHE A 28 -4.71 12.77 2.75
CA PHE A 28 -4.28 11.43 3.12
C PHE A 28 -2.77 11.24 2.91
N VAL A 29 -2.25 11.70 1.77
CA VAL A 29 -0.82 11.61 1.44
C VAL A 29 0.01 12.49 2.38
N ASP A 30 -0.47 13.67 2.73
CA ASP A 30 0.30 14.61 3.56
C ASP A 30 0.25 14.28 5.05
N ARG A 31 -0.84 13.66 5.52
CA ARG A 31 -1.06 13.44 6.97
C ARG A 31 -0.97 11.99 7.40
N VAL A 32 -1.52 11.05 6.62
CA VAL A 32 -1.65 9.64 7.03
C VAL A 32 -0.43 8.83 6.58
N VAL A 33 0.02 8.99 5.34
CA VAL A 33 1.19 8.26 4.80
C VAL A 33 2.45 8.44 5.67
N PRO A 34 2.82 9.65 6.14
CA PRO A 34 4.01 9.82 6.98
C PRO A 34 3.91 9.10 8.32
N GLU A 35 2.70 8.98 8.88
CA GLU A 35 2.50 8.26 10.14
C GLU A 35 2.60 6.75 9.94
N LEU A 36 2.03 6.21 8.87
CA LEU A 36 2.19 4.79 8.53
C LEU A 36 3.67 4.45 8.25
N GLN A 37 4.42 5.34 7.61
CA GLN A 37 5.86 5.20 7.38
C GLN A 37 6.70 5.36 8.67
N ARG A 38 6.25 6.19 9.61
CA ARG A 38 6.89 6.34 10.93
C ARG A 38 6.77 5.05 11.74
N ARG A 39 5.62 4.39 11.67
CA ARG A 39 5.34 3.12 12.35
C ARG A 39 5.91 1.88 11.64
N GLY A 40 6.53 2.06 10.47
CA GLY A 40 7.11 0.95 9.70
C GLY A 40 6.07 0.07 9.00
N ILE A 41 4.82 0.52 8.91
CA ILE A 41 3.70 -0.20 8.29
C ILE A 41 3.71 -0.02 6.77
N LEU A 42 4.14 1.17 6.31
CA LEU A 42 4.18 1.51 4.89
C LEU A 42 5.61 1.77 4.45
N ARG A 43 5.97 1.25 3.27
CA ARG A 43 7.24 1.51 2.61
C ARG A 43 7.51 3.01 2.41
N ARG A 44 8.79 3.38 2.41
CA ARG A 44 9.24 4.75 2.10
C ARG A 44 9.56 4.96 0.64
N GLU A 45 10.03 3.92 -0.03
CA GLU A 45 10.42 3.95 -1.43
C GLU A 45 9.94 2.69 -2.14
N TYR A 46 9.79 2.79 -3.46
CA TYR A 46 9.47 1.64 -4.30
C TYR A 46 10.77 0.97 -4.76
N GLU A 47 11.03 -0.23 -4.27
CA GLU A 47 12.21 -1.01 -4.66
C GLU A 47 11.97 -1.76 -5.99
N GLY A 48 10.72 -2.12 -6.25
CA GLY A 48 10.28 -2.86 -7.42
C GLY A 48 9.99 -1.98 -8.63
N LYS A 49 10.28 -2.50 -9.84
CA LYS A 49 9.96 -1.80 -11.10
C LYS A 49 8.57 -2.18 -11.63
N THR A 50 7.97 -3.22 -11.09
CA THR A 50 6.64 -3.69 -11.50
C THR A 50 5.67 -3.71 -10.33
N LEU A 51 4.37 -3.71 -10.64
CA LEU A 51 3.33 -3.87 -9.62
C LEU A 51 3.53 -5.17 -8.80
N ARG A 52 3.97 -6.25 -9.46
CA ARG A 52 4.21 -7.53 -8.78
C ARG A 52 5.35 -7.42 -7.78
N ASP A 53 6.45 -6.80 -8.16
CA ASP A 53 7.59 -6.58 -7.26
C ASP A 53 7.15 -5.75 -6.04
N ASN A 54 6.35 -4.71 -6.26
CA ASN A 54 5.82 -3.84 -5.21
C ASN A 54 4.70 -4.49 -4.37
N LEU A 55 4.22 -5.68 -4.73
CA LEU A 55 3.28 -6.46 -3.92
C LEU A 55 3.92 -7.77 -3.44
N GLU A 56 5.24 -7.93 -3.62
CA GLU A 56 5.99 -9.14 -3.28
C GLU A 56 5.47 -10.41 -3.98
N LEU A 57 4.86 -10.24 -5.16
CA LEU A 57 4.28 -11.33 -5.93
C LEU A 57 5.30 -11.91 -6.91
N PRO A 58 5.43 -13.25 -6.99
CA PRO A 58 6.29 -13.87 -7.99
C PRO A 58 5.79 -13.59 -9.41
N ARG A 59 6.73 -13.43 -10.34
CA ARG A 59 6.40 -13.35 -11.77
C ARG A 59 6.02 -14.75 -12.27
N PRO A 60 4.80 -14.97 -12.78
CA PRO A 60 4.43 -16.27 -13.32
C PRO A 60 5.30 -16.59 -14.54
N LYS A 61 5.79 -17.83 -14.61
CA LYS A 61 6.46 -18.32 -15.82
C LYS A 61 5.46 -18.36 -16.98
N ASN A 62 5.94 -18.10 -18.18
CA ASN A 62 5.12 -18.31 -19.35
C ASN A 62 4.77 -19.81 -19.44
N ARG A 63 3.51 -20.14 -19.74
CA ARG A 63 3.09 -21.53 -19.85
C ARG A 63 3.54 -22.19 -21.15
N PHE A 64 3.86 -21.38 -22.16
CA PHE A 64 4.15 -21.82 -23.53
C PHE A 64 5.64 -21.74 -23.90
N PHE A 65 6.45 -21.04 -23.10
CA PHE A 65 7.89 -20.85 -23.32
C PHE A 65 8.65 -21.09 -22.01
#